data_AF-W0AE79-F1
#
_entry.id   AF-W0AE79-F1
#
_cell.length_a   1.000
_cell.length_b   1.000
_cell.length_c   1.000
_cell.angle_alpha   90.00
_cell.angle_beta   90.00
_cell.angle_gamma   90.00
#
_symmetry.space_group_name_H-M   'P 1'
#
loop_
_entity.id
_entity.type
_entity.pdbx_description
1 polymer ?
#
loop_
_entity_poly.entity_id
_entity_poly.type
_entity_poly.pdbx_seq_one_letter_code
_entity_poly.pdbx_strand_id
1 'polypeptide(L)'
;MAVTEPRTAPRGSPINLLCRIVGHGANRQRARHDMEDYWAPCRRCGTMLVRATTGWRAPTMVEVEKHAANLAQIARGPEGMRME
;
A
#
# COMPACT_ATOMS: atom_id res chain seq x y z
N MET A 1 18.82 18.11 -2.06
CA MET A 1 18.25 16.83 -2.51
C MET A 1 16.96 16.63 -1.73
N ALA A 2 15.80 16.82 -2.36
CA ALA A 2 14.51 16.73 -1.69
C ALA A 2 14.13 15.25 -1.50
N VAL A 3 14.35 14.74 -0.30
CA VAL A 3 13.82 13.44 0.12
C VAL A 3 12.31 13.62 0.22
N THR A 4 11.57 13.11 -0.77
CA THR A 4 10.10 13.06 -0.72
C THR A 4 9.71 12.21 0.49
N GLU A 5 9.25 12.86 1.55
CA GLU A 5 8.70 12.22 2.72
C GLU A 5 7.63 11.19 2.31
N PRO A 6 7.60 9.97 2.89
CA PRO A 6 6.47 9.09 2.71
C PRO A 6 5.24 9.85 3.23
N ARG A 7 4.20 9.97 2.40
CA ARG A 7 2.93 10.62 2.78
C ARG A 7 2.23 9.76 3.84
N THR A 8 2.71 9.83 5.09
CA THR A 8 2.01 9.32 6.25
C THR A 8 0.72 10.10 6.35
N ALA A 9 -0.40 9.43 6.07
CA ALA A 9 -1.72 10.02 6.05
C ALA A 9 -1.99 10.83 7.34
N PRO A 10 -2.69 11.98 7.26
CA PRO A 10 -2.99 12.77 8.45
C PRO A 10 -3.89 11.97 9.39
N ARG A 11 -3.44 11.80 10.63
CA ARG A 11 -4.26 11.36 11.75
C ARG A 11 -5.36 12.40 11.96
N GLY A 12 -6.62 12.04 11.66
CA GLY A 12 -7.78 12.82 12.11
C GLY A 12 -8.82 13.30 11.08
N SER A 13 -8.87 12.78 9.85
CA SER A 13 -9.96 13.15 8.92
C SER A 13 -11.29 12.47 9.28
N PRO A 14 -12.45 13.16 9.30
CA PRO A 14 -13.77 12.56 9.60
C PRO A 14 -14.16 11.43 8.63
N ILE A 15 -13.55 11.43 7.44
CA ILE A 15 -13.65 10.38 6.43
C ILE A 15 -13.15 9.01 6.96
N ASN A 16 -12.22 9.01 7.93
CA ASN A 16 -11.77 7.77 8.59
C ASN A 16 -12.88 7.10 9.40
N LEU A 17 -13.81 7.86 9.99
CA LEU A 17 -14.88 7.28 10.82
C LEU A 17 -15.90 6.53 9.95
N LEU A 18 -16.27 7.09 8.79
CA LEU A 18 -17.16 6.43 7.84
C LEU A 18 -16.57 5.10 7.36
N CYS A 19 -15.26 5.06 7.08
CA CYS A 19 -14.59 3.81 6.69
C CYS A 19 -14.56 2.75 7.80
N ARG A 20 -14.64 3.14 9.08
CA ARG A 20 -14.79 2.18 10.19
C ARG A 20 -16.19 1.57 10.25
N ILE A 21 -17.22 2.33 9.87
CA ILE A 21 -18.62 1.89 9.93
C ILE A 21 -18.98 1.03 8.70
N VAL A 22 -18.65 1.50 7.50
CA VAL A 22 -19.07 0.86 6.23
C VAL A 22 -17.97 0.02 5.58
N GLY A 23 -16.77 -0.01 6.18
CA GLY A 23 -15.60 -0.66 5.63
C GLY A 23 -14.83 0.18 4.59
N HIS A 24 -13.60 -0.24 4.34
CA HIS A 24 -12.73 0.39 3.35
C HIS A 24 -13.03 -0.12 1.93
N GLY A 25 -13.25 0.79 0.99
CA GLY A 25 -13.36 0.47 -0.42
C GLY A 25 -12.04 0.69 -1.16
N ALA A 26 -11.43 -0.38 -1.69
CA ALA A 26 -10.17 -0.28 -2.42
C ALA A 26 -10.29 0.44 -3.77
N ASN A 27 -9.33 1.34 -4.04
CA ASN A 27 -9.18 1.95 -5.34
C ASN A 27 -8.41 1.03 -6.29
N ARG A 28 -9.13 0.10 -6.91
CA ARG A 28 -8.56 -0.93 -7.81
C ARG A 28 -7.81 -0.35 -9.01
N GLN A 29 -8.15 0.86 -9.47
CA GLN A 29 -7.43 1.55 -10.55
C GLN A 29 -6.01 1.96 -10.14
N ARG A 30 -5.77 2.12 -8.83
CA ARG A 30 -4.47 2.43 -8.24
C ARG A 30 -3.84 1.24 -7.53
N ALA A 31 -4.32 0.02 -7.80
CA ALA A 31 -3.71 -1.17 -7.26
C ALA A 31 -2.30 -1.36 -7.87
N ARG A 32 -1.35 -1.79 -7.04
CA ARG A 32 0.02 -2.12 -7.41
C ARG A 32 0.38 -3.45 -6.77
N HIS A 33 1.20 -4.25 -7.45
CA HIS A 33 1.72 -5.50 -6.92
C HIS A 33 3.14 -5.23 -6.40
N ASP A 34 3.44 -5.67 -5.19
CA ASP A 34 4.78 -5.52 -4.59
C ASP A 34 5.58 -6.82 -4.64
N MET A 35 5.40 -7.61 -5.71
CA MET A 35 5.98 -8.95 -5.91
C MET A 35 5.38 -10.06 -5.01
N GLU A 36 4.74 -9.71 -3.89
CA GLU A 36 4.05 -10.65 -3.02
C GLU A 36 2.53 -10.44 -3.12
N ASP A 37 2.05 -9.28 -2.67
CA ASP A 37 0.63 -8.98 -2.54
C ASP A 37 0.17 -7.82 -3.44
N TYR A 38 -1.14 -7.71 -3.60
CA TYR A 38 -1.74 -6.52 -4.23
C TYR A 38 -2.10 -5.48 -3.18
N TRP A 39 -1.61 -4.27 -3.39
CA TRP A 39 -1.80 -3.13 -2.50
C TRP A 39 -2.57 -2.02 -3.22
N ALA A 40 -3.55 -1.43 -2.55
CA ALA A 40 -4.34 -0.33 -3.11
C ALA A 40 -4.76 0.67 -2.03
N PRO A 41 -4.76 1.99 -2.32
CA PRO A 41 -5.29 2.96 -1.38
C PRO A 41 -6.83 2.89 -1.33
N CYS A 42 -7.41 3.19 -0.17
CA CYS A 42 -8.85 3.36 -0.04
C CYS A 42 -9.32 4.56 -0.86
N ARG A 43 -10.42 4.42 -1.60
CA ARG A 43 -11.01 5.51 -2.43
C ARG A 43 -11.43 6.74 -1.62
N ARG A 44 -11.68 6.58 -0.31
CA ARG A 44 -12.23 7.63 0.55
C ARG A 44 -11.15 8.26 1.42
N CYS A 45 -10.56 7.47 2.32
CA CYS A 45 -9.58 7.97 3.29
C CYS A 45 -8.11 7.85 2.85
N GLY A 46 -7.84 7.18 1.72
CA GLY A 46 -6.47 6.98 1.22
C GLY A 46 -5.64 5.93 1.97
N THR A 47 -6.15 5.34 3.06
CA THR A 47 -5.47 4.26 3.81
C THR A 47 -5.08 3.12 2.88
N MET A 48 -3.85 2.62 2.99
CA MET A 48 -3.39 1.47 2.23
C MET A 48 -4.10 0.20 2.68
N LEU A 49 -4.56 -0.58 1.70
CA LEU A 49 -5.23 -1.85 1.87
C LEU A 49 -4.43 -2.93 1.14
N VAL A 50 -4.39 -4.11 1.75
CA VAL A 50 -3.79 -5.31 1.17
C VAL A 50 -4.89 -6.25 0.67
N ARG A 51 -4.60 -6.95 -0.42
CA ARG A 51 -5.48 -7.97 -0.98
C ARG A 51 -5.35 -9.26 -0.18
N ALA A 52 -6.48 -9.77 0.30
CA ALA A 52 -6.60 -11.06 0.93
C ALA A 52 -7.58 -11.96 0.14
N THR A 53 -7.68 -13.23 0.53
CA THR A 53 -8.57 -14.23 -0.08
C THR A 53 -10.03 -13.79 -0.06
N THR A 54 -10.47 -13.15 1.04
CA THR A 54 -11.85 -12.71 1.25
C THR A 54 -12.15 -11.31 0.70
N GLY A 55 -11.14 -10.59 0.18
CA GLY A 55 -11.33 -9.24 -0.34
C GLY A 55 -10.19 -8.29 0.01
N TRP A 56 -10.48 -7.00 0.09
CA TRP A 56 -9.51 -5.97 0.50
C TRP A 56 -9.66 -5.68 1.99
N ARG A 57 -8.56 -5.62 2.72
CA ARG A 57 -8.58 -5.33 4.15
C ARG A 57 -7.47 -4.38 4.57
N ALA A 58 -7.57 -3.88 5.80
CA ALA A 58 -6.46 -3.20 6.45
C ALA A 58 -5.28 -4.18 6.64
N PRO A 59 -4.05 -3.77 6.32
CA PRO A 59 -2.86 -4.56 6.58
C PRO A 59 -2.54 -4.58 8.08
N THR A 60 -1.83 -5.62 8.50
CA THR A 60 -1.15 -5.67 9.80
C THR A 60 0.14 -4.85 9.72
N MET A 61 0.74 -4.52 10.88
CA MET A 61 2.02 -3.81 10.92
C MET A 61 3.13 -4.57 10.18
N VAL A 62 3.20 -5.89 10.37
CA VAL A 62 4.21 -6.76 9.73
C VAL A 62 4.08 -6.71 8.21
N GLU A 63 2.85 -6.71 7.67
CA GLU A 63 2.63 -6.60 6.22
C GLU A 63 3.03 -5.24 5.67
N VAL A 64 2.81 -4.16 6.43
CA VAL A 64 3.28 -2.82 6.03
C VAL A 64 4.80 -2.76 5.97
N GLU A 65 5.49 -3.36 6.93
CA GLU A 65 6.95 -3.42 6.96
C GLU A 65 7.50 -4.24 5.77
N LYS A 66 6.92 -5.41 5.50
CA LYS A 66 7.26 -6.23 4.33
C LYS A 66 7.03 -5.48 3.02
N HIS A 67 5.89 -4.81 2.90
CA HIS A 67 5.58 -4.02 1.72
C HIS A 67 6.61 -2.93 1.45
N ALA A 68 7.04 -2.22 2.50
CA ALA A 68 8.10 -1.22 2.38
C ALA A 68 9.44 -1.84 1.94
N ALA A 69 9.78 -3.03 2.46
CA ALA A 69 10.98 -3.76 2.05
C ALA A 69 10.91 -4.21 0.58
N ASN A 70 9.77 -4.75 0.15
CA ASN A 70 9.55 -5.20 -1.23
C ASN A 70 9.60 -4.03 -2.22
N LEU A 71 8.97 -2.89 -1.89
CA LEU A 71 9.08 -1.67 -2.70
C LEU A 71 10.53 -1.17 -2.80
N ALA A 72 11.30 -1.25 -1.70
CA ALA A 72 12.71 -0.90 -1.72
C ALA A 72 13.54 -1.85 -2.61
N GLN A 73 13.21 -3.14 -2.66
CA GLN A 73 13.81 -4.10 -3.59
C GLN A 73 13.46 -3.77 -5.04
N ILE A 74 12.18 -3.52 -5.34
CA ILE A 74 11.74 -3.11 -6.70
C ILE A 74 12.50 -1.84 -7.14
N ALA A 75 12.66 -0.87 -6.25
CA ALA A 75 13.35 0.38 -6.55
C ALA A 75 14.86 0.20 -6.81
N ARG A 76 15.50 -0.82 -6.23
CA ARG A 76 16.90 -1.17 -6.51
C ARG A 76 17.07 -1.83 -7.89
N GLY A 77 15.97 -2.27 -8.52
CA GLY A 77 15.98 -2.99 -9.78
C GLY A 77 16.48 -4.44 -9.63
N PRO A 78 16.37 -5.27 -10.67
CA PRO A 78 16.99 -6.59 -10.65
C PRO A 78 18.51 -6.41 -10.65
N GLU A 79 19.16 -6.72 -9.53
CA GLU A 79 20.61 -6.83 -9.49
C GLU A 79 21.04 -7.96 -10.45
N GLY A 80 21.50 -7.60 -11.66
CA GLY A 80 22.41 -8.44 -12.44
C GLY A 80 21.87 -9.26 -13.61
N MET A 81 20.93 -8.77 -14.43
CA MET A 81 20.76 -9.36 -15.77
C MET A 81 21.86 -8.82 -16.71
N ARG A 82 23.05 -9.43 -16.64
CA ARG A 82 24.02 -9.36 -17.76
C ARG A 82 23.35 -10.00 -18.97
N MET A 83 23.12 -9.20 -20.01
CA MET A 83 23.04 -9.76 -21.35
C MET A 83 24.47 -10.12 -21.76
N GLU A 84 24.76 -11.42 -21.85
CA GLU A 84 25.89 -11.92 -22.61
C GLU A 84 25.55 -11.93 -24.10
#